data_AF-A0A5B1B6E2-F1
#
_entry.id   AF-A0A5B1B6E2-F1
#
_cell.length_a   1.000
_cell.length_b   1.000
_cell.length_c   1.000
_cell.angle_alpha   90.00
_cell.angle_beta   90.00
_cell.angle_gamma   90.00
#
_symmetry.space_group_name_H-M   'P 1'
#
loop_
_entity.id
_entity.type
_entity.pdbx_description
1 polymer ?
#
loop_
_entity_poly.entity_id
_entity_poly.type
_entity_poly.pdbx_seq_one_letter_code
_entity_poly.pdbx_strand_id
1 'polypeptide(L)'
;MRIYIFFIILLIYHTSEMFAQTPLDFTFSQNEIIVPRRNAPFDELKVYRGEISGDKLFSTNAILGKIVTEDIQLRFIPVIPFGQHQKYTLFYDGIIDYFTINIPNDYTYLTVQSIYPSDKMLPANLLKWYVRFSKPVNEAFIYDHIQFINARGDTLHNPILHIENALLSDQNTLLTIWIDPGRQKRDLSPNIKLGAVFKKNNSYTLIISKKLKDHQGIPMQQNFNHQFNITEADRIQPNIDFWKIQTPKADSKADLIINCEESLDYGSSLEGVLLTNSIEGTVPGNWKLIDHESVFVFTPADTWRSGRYTISFDKNIEDLAGNNLERLFDSDITNHANTGLNKKEYKIAFTIR
;
A
#
# COMPACT_ATOMS: atom_id res chain seq x y z
N MET A 1 41.24 -29.82 80.56
CA MET A 1 39.85 -30.17 80.22
C MET A 1 39.35 -29.12 79.23
N ARG A 2 39.35 -29.42 77.92
CA ARG A 2 39.00 -28.46 76.85
C ARG A 2 37.49 -28.54 76.56
N ILE A 3 36.81 -27.40 76.64
CA ILE A 3 35.37 -27.26 76.37
C ILE A 3 35.21 -26.93 74.88
N TYR A 4 34.50 -27.77 74.14
CA TYR A 4 34.12 -27.51 72.75
C TYR A 4 32.71 -26.92 72.71
N ILE A 5 32.60 -25.69 72.20
CA ILE A 5 31.32 -25.03 71.93
C ILE A 5 30.94 -25.38 70.48
N PHE A 6 29.86 -26.15 70.31
CA PHE A 6 29.27 -26.42 68.99
C PHE A 6 28.32 -25.29 68.61
N PHE A 7 28.65 -24.55 67.55
CA PHE A 7 27.73 -23.63 66.88
C PHE A 7 26.87 -24.44 65.89
N ILE A 8 25.55 -24.47 66.10
CA ILE A 8 24.59 -24.99 65.13
C ILE A 8 24.16 -23.82 64.26
N ILE A 9 24.64 -23.78 63.02
CA ILE A 9 24.16 -22.85 61.99
C ILE A 9 22.94 -23.50 61.33
N LEU A 10 21.75 -22.98 61.63
CA LEU A 10 20.51 -23.37 60.97
C LEU A 10 20.41 -22.64 59.63
N LEU A 11 20.77 -23.32 58.53
CA LEU A 11 20.63 -22.78 57.18
C LEU A 11 19.15 -22.95 56.75
N ILE A 12 18.36 -21.87 56.81
CA ILE A 12 17.01 -21.83 56.26
C ILE A 12 17.14 -21.63 54.75
N TYR A 13 17.00 -22.71 53.99
CA TYR A 13 16.80 -22.64 52.55
C TYR A 13 15.40 -22.11 52.28
N HIS A 14 15.29 -20.83 51.96
CA HIS A 14 14.07 -20.27 51.38
C HIS A 14 14.04 -20.70 49.90
N THR A 15 13.49 -21.87 49.62
CA THR A 15 13.11 -22.23 48.26
C THR A 15 11.91 -21.39 47.90
N SER A 16 12.09 -20.40 47.03
CA SER A 16 10.98 -19.75 46.35
C SER A 16 10.27 -20.83 45.52
N GLU A 17 9.14 -21.34 46.01
CA GLU A 17 8.24 -22.14 45.20
C GLU A 17 7.74 -21.24 44.07
N MET A 18 8.45 -21.25 42.93
CA MET A 18 7.79 -20.94 41.67
C MET A 18 6.76 -22.04 41.48
N PHE A 19 5.48 -21.73 41.78
CA PHE A 19 4.38 -22.54 41.31
C PHE A 19 4.49 -22.61 39.78
N ALA A 20 5.05 -23.71 39.28
CA ALA A 20 4.91 -24.08 37.90
C ALA A 20 3.41 -24.33 37.69
N GLN A 21 2.69 -23.32 37.20
CA GLN A 21 1.32 -23.50 36.76
C GLN A 21 1.39 -24.51 35.60
N THR A 22 0.73 -25.66 35.75
CA THR A 22 0.52 -26.57 34.63
C THR A 22 -0.14 -25.78 33.51
N PRO A 23 0.41 -25.79 32.28
CA PRO A 23 -0.19 -25.11 31.14
C PRO A 23 -1.66 -25.49 31.01
N LEU A 24 -2.48 -24.55 30.59
CA LEU A 24 -3.87 -24.86 30.34
C LEU A 24 -3.91 -25.81 29.12
N ASP A 25 -4.67 -26.90 29.19
CA ASP A 25 -4.98 -27.66 27.99
C ASP A 25 -6.08 -26.90 27.26
N PHE A 26 -5.78 -26.29 26.12
CA PHE A 26 -6.77 -25.55 25.33
C PHE A 26 -6.43 -25.57 23.85
N THR A 27 -7.44 -25.38 23.03
CA THR A 27 -7.27 -25.19 21.59
C THR A 27 -7.73 -23.80 21.21
N PHE A 28 -7.14 -23.26 20.15
CA PHE A 28 -7.44 -21.92 19.68
C PHE A 28 -7.36 -21.88 18.16
N SER A 29 -8.19 -21.02 17.59
CA SER A 29 -8.18 -20.66 16.18
C SER A 29 -8.34 -19.15 16.06
N GLN A 30 -8.45 -18.65 14.83
CA GLN A 30 -8.75 -17.24 14.61
C GLN A 30 -10.12 -16.84 15.18
N ASN A 31 -11.06 -17.78 15.29
CA ASN A 31 -12.46 -17.50 15.57
C ASN A 31 -12.91 -17.92 16.97
N GLU A 32 -12.09 -18.68 17.69
CA GLU A 32 -12.48 -19.16 19.01
C GLU A 32 -11.30 -19.68 19.84
N ILE A 33 -11.55 -19.79 21.14
CA ILE A 33 -10.74 -20.54 22.10
C ILE A 33 -11.65 -21.55 22.78
N ILE A 34 -11.17 -22.78 22.93
CA ILE A 34 -11.89 -23.86 23.61
C ILE A 34 -11.03 -24.33 24.78
N VAL A 35 -11.59 -24.25 25.99
CA VAL A 35 -10.96 -24.75 27.21
C VAL A 35 -11.83 -25.84 27.84
N PRO A 36 -11.27 -26.88 28.46
CA PRO A 36 -12.00 -27.83 29.29
C PRO A 36 -12.64 -27.10 30.46
N ARG A 37 -13.90 -27.41 30.75
CA ARG A 37 -14.61 -26.80 31.86
C ARG A 37 -14.05 -27.32 33.19
N ARG A 38 -13.82 -26.42 34.13
CA ARG A 38 -13.35 -26.74 35.49
C ARG A 38 -14.48 -26.57 36.49
N ASN A 39 -14.48 -27.36 37.56
CA ASN A 39 -15.39 -27.18 38.70
C ASN A 39 -14.88 -26.01 39.59
N ALA A 40 -14.75 -24.83 39.01
CA ALA A 40 -14.33 -23.62 39.70
C ALA A 40 -15.56 -22.75 40.03
N PRO A 41 -15.51 -21.94 41.11
CA PRO A 41 -16.67 -21.18 41.57
C PRO A 41 -17.11 -20.06 40.62
N PHE A 42 -16.29 -19.65 39.64
CA PHE A 42 -16.56 -18.46 38.82
C PHE A 42 -16.47 -18.65 37.29
N ASP A 43 -15.91 -19.78 36.79
CA ASP A 43 -15.70 -20.06 35.34
C ASP A 43 -15.20 -18.79 34.58
N GLU A 44 -14.26 -18.04 35.16
CA GLU A 44 -13.90 -16.72 34.66
C GLU A 44 -12.86 -16.84 33.55
N LEU A 45 -13.35 -16.94 32.31
CA LEU A 45 -12.54 -16.92 31.10
C LEU A 45 -12.43 -15.51 30.53
N LYS A 46 -11.20 -15.00 30.42
CA LYS A 46 -10.89 -13.73 29.75
C LYS A 46 -9.73 -13.90 28.79
N VAL A 47 -9.78 -13.15 27.70
CA VAL A 47 -8.72 -13.15 26.68
C VAL A 47 -8.24 -11.73 26.50
N TYR A 48 -6.93 -11.53 26.40
CA TYR A 48 -6.31 -10.22 26.27
C TYR A 48 -5.38 -10.21 25.05
N ARG A 49 -5.28 -9.05 24.40
CA ARG A 49 -4.32 -8.84 23.30
C ARG A 49 -2.94 -8.57 23.88
N GLY A 50 -1.92 -9.28 23.40
CA GLY A 50 -0.53 -9.20 23.85
C GLY A 50 -0.18 -10.24 24.92
N GLU A 51 1.09 -10.25 25.35
CA GLU A 51 1.55 -10.98 26.52
C GLU A 51 1.41 -10.07 27.75
N ILE A 52 0.34 -10.27 28.50
CA ILE A 52 0.00 -9.48 29.69
C ILE A 52 0.41 -10.28 30.92
N SER A 53 1.16 -9.64 31.81
CA SER A 53 1.55 -10.21 33.10
C SER A 53 0.39 -10.16 34.09
N GLY A 54 0.34 -11.09 35.05
CA GLY A 54 -0.79 -11.24 35.97
C GLY A 54 -1.15 -9.99 36.77
N ASP A 55 -0.14 -9.21 37.17
CA ASP A 55 -0.29 -7.92 37.86
C ASP A 55 -1.02 -6.86 37.01
N LYS A 56 -0.99 -6.97 35.68
CA LYS A 56 -1.58 -6.00 34.74
C LYS A 56 -2.92 -6.44 34.17
N LEU A 57 -3.37 -7.67 34.43
CA LEU A 57 -4.65 -8.17 33.88
C LEU A 57 -5.84 -7.35 34.36
N PHE A 58 -5.83 -6.90 35.62
CA PHE A 58 -6.92 -6.13 36.23
C PHE A 58 -7.00 -4.68 35.70
N SER A 59 -5.92 -4.16 35.12
CA SER A 59 -5.87 -2.83 34.50
C SER A 59 -5.97 -2.86 32.96
N THR A 60 -6.10 -4.05 32.37
CA THR A 60 -6.14 -4.23 30.91
C THR A 60 -7.56 -4.62 30.50
N ASN A 61 -8.05 -4.06 29.40
CA ASN A 61 -9.35 -4.45 28.86
C ASN A 61 -9.26 -5.81 28.18
N ALA A 62 -10.11 -6.74 28.60
CA ALA A 62 -10.28 -8.03 27.92
C ALA A 62 -10.93 -7.83 26.54
N ILE A 63 -10.61 -8.72 25.62
CA ILE A 63 -11.26 -8.83 24.31
C ILE A 63 -12.73 -9.19 24.54
N LEU A 64 -13.61 -8.42 23.91
CA LEU A 64 -15.04 -8.69 23.94
C LEU A 64 -15.35 -9.95 23.14
N GLY A 65 -16.22 -10.80 23.70
CA GLY A 65 -16.63 -12.03 23.07
C GLY A 65 -17.82 -12.66 23.78
N LYS A 66 -18.36 -13.71 23.17
CA LYS A 66 -19.39 -14.56 23.74
C LYS A 66 -18.73 -15.80 24.32
N ILE A 67 -19.10 -16.17 25.54
CA ILE A 67 -18.76 -17.47 26.11
C ILE A 67 -19.97 -18.39 25.91
N VAL A 68 -19.74 -19.54 25.30
CA VAL A 68 -20.71 -20.62 25.15
C VAL A 68 -20.27 -21.75 26.07
N THR A 69 -21.13 -22.10 27.01
CA THR A 69 -20.91 -23.21 27.94
C THR A 69 -21.51 -24.49 27.35
N GLU A 70 -20.68 -25.52 27.22
CA GLU A 70 -21.06 -26.88 26.84
C GLU A 70 -20.78 -27.83 28.03
N ASP A 71 -21.18 -29.11 27.93
CA ASP A 71 -21.13 -30.06 29.06
C ASP A 71 -19.72 -30.25 29.64
N ILE A 72 -18.70 -30.28 28.78
CA ILE A 72 -17.29 -30.56 29.17
C ILE A 72 -16.33 -29.41 28.86
N GLN A 73 -16.79 -28.33 28.22
CA GLN A 73 -15.92 -27.27 27.71
C GLN A 73 -16.59 -25.90 27.70
N LEU A 74 -15.76 -24.86 27.72
CA LEU A 74 -16.15 -23.47 27.46
C LEU A 74 -15.53 -23.03 26.13
N ARG A 75 -16.35 -22.40 25.30
CA ARG A 75 -15.94 -21.82 24.01
C ARG A 75 -16.06 -20.31 24.07
N PHE A 76 -14.95 -19.61 23.92
CA PHE A 76 -14.91 -18.16 23.78
C PHE A 76 -14.85 -17.78 22.30
N ILE A 77 -15.82 -16.97 21.85
CA ILE A 77 -15.92 -16.47 20.48
C ILE A 77 -15.75 -14.95 20.53
N PRO A 78 -14.62 -14.38 20.07
CA PRO A 78 -14.43 -12.94 20.10
C PRO A 78 -15.39 -12.24 19.14
N VAL A 79 -15.78 -11.00 19.45
CA VAL A 79 -16.63 -10.16 18.58
C VAL A 79 -15.92 -9.88 17.24
N ILE A 80 -14.60 -9.69 17.28
CA ILE A 80 -13.74 -9.55 16.11
C ILE A 80 -12.74 -10.72 16.14
N PRO A 81 -12.60 -11.50 15.06
CA PRO A 81 -11.63 -12.59 15.00
C PRO A 81 -10.23 -12.15 15.45
N PHE A 82 -9.49 -13.05 16.08
CA PHE A 82 -8.13 -12.78 16.49
C PHE A 82 -7.27 -12.44 15.26
N GLY A 83 -6.34 -11.51 15.42
CA GLY A 83 -5.36 -11.16 14.41
C GLY A 83 -4.35 -12.29 14.24
N GLN A 84 -4.00 -12.59 13.00
CA GLN A 84 -2.95 -13.57 12.71
C GLN A 84 -1.58 -12.98 13.07
N HIS A 85 -0.64 -13.86 13.45
CA HIS A 85 0.69 -13.50 13.96
C HIS A 85 0.69 -12.58 15.18
N GLN A 86 -0.43 -12.52 15.90
CA GLN A 86 -0.59 -11.69 17.08
C GLN A 86 -0.53 -12.58 18.33
N LYS A 87 0.17 -12.08 19.35
CA LYS A 87 0.22 -12.71 20.67
C LYS A 87 -1.01 -12.35 21.50
N TYR A 88 -1.44 -13.29 22.33
CA TYR A 88 -2.58 -13.18 23.22
C TYR A 88 -2.29 -13.82 24.57
N THR A 89 -3.06 -13.39 25.57
CA THR A 89 -3.06 -13.97 26.91
C THR A 89 -4.44 -14.55 27.18
N LEU A 90 -4.49 -15.81 27.58
CA LEU A 90 -5.67 -16.47 28.11
C LEU A 90 -5.58 -16.46 29.64
N PHE A 91 -6.61 -15.93 30.29
CA PHE A 91 -6.82 -16.06 31.72
C PHE A 91 -8.03 -16.96 31.94
N TYR A 92 -7.84 -18.06 32.65
CA TYR A 92 -8.95 -18.95 33.04
C TYR A 92 -8.73 -19.48 34.46
N ASP A 93 -9.64 -19.12 35.37
CA ASP A 93 -9.64 -19.54 36.78
C ASP A 93 -8.28 -19.38 37.49
N GLY A 94 -7.65 -18.22 37.33
CA GLY A 94 -6.37 -17.89 37.97
C GLY A 94 -5.12 -18.43 37.26
N ILE A 95 -5.29 -19.20 36.19
CA ILE A 95 -4.19 -19.63 35.32
C ILE A 95 -4.03 -18.64 34.17
N ILE A 96 -2.78 -18.30 33.87
CA ILE A 96 -2.41 -17.45 32.74
C ILE A 96 -1.64 -18.31 31.75
N ASP A 97 -2.08 -18.30 30.50
CA ASP A 97 -1.35 -18.92 29.40
C ASP A 97 -1.22 -17.96 28.22
N TYR A 98 -0.19 -18.16 27.40
CA TYR A 98 0.12 -17.31 26.26
C TYR A 98 0.01 -18.11 24.97
N PHE A 99 -0.62 -17.53 23.96
CA PHE A 99 -0.72 -18.15 22.65
C PHE A 99 -0.54 -17.15 21.52
N THR A 100 -0.17 -17.65 20.35
CA THR A 100 -0.04 -16.87 19.13
C THR A 100 -0.90 -17.53 18.06
N ILE A 101 -1.70 -16.74 17.36
CA ILE A 101 -2.39 -17.24 16.18
C ILE A 101 -1.36 -17.38 15.07
N ASN A 102 -1.05 -18.62 14.69
CA ASN A 102 -0.07 -18.89 13.63
C ASN A 102 -0.61 -18.45 12.26
N ILE A 103 0.31 -18.05 11.39
CA ILE A 103 0.00 -17.80 9.98
C ILE A 103 -0.07 -19.17 9.29
N PRO A 104 -1.10 -19.45 8.47
CA PRO A 104 -1.16 -20.67 7.67
C PRO A 104 0.10 -20.87 6.82
N ASN A 105 0.56 -22.12 6.67
CA ASN A 105 1.79 -22.41 5.91
C ASN A 105 1.67 -22.07 4.41
N ASP A 106 0.45 -22.08 3.88
CA ASP A 106 0.08 -21.74 2.50
C ASP A 106 -0.28 -20.25 2.33
N TYR A 107 -0.04 -19.42 3.35
CA TYR A 107 -0.34 -18.00 3.28
C TYR A 107 0.52 -17.28 2.25
N THR A 108 -0.15 -16.58 1.32
CA THR A 108 0.53 -15.70 0.36
C THR A 108 0.72 -14.32 0.98
N TYR A 109 1.97 -13.93 1.23
CA TYR A 109 2.30 -12.65 1.86
C TYR A 109 2.06 -11.46 0.92
N LEU A 110 1.79 -10.29 1.53
CA LEU A 110 1.72 -9.03 0.81
C LEU A 110 3.09 -8.72 0.18
N THR A 111 3.08 -8.39 -1.09
CA THR A 111 4.27 -7.94 -1.83
C THR A 111 3.89 -6.76 -2.72
N VAL A 112 4.90 -5.96 -3.09
CA VAL A 112 4.75 -4.96 -4.14
C VAL A 112 4.95 -5.66 -5.49
N GLN A 113 3.93 -5.67 -6.34
CA GLN A 113 3.96 -6.27 -7.67
C GLN A 113 4.57 -5.34 -8.72
N SER A 114 4.17 -4.07 -8.68
CA SER A 114 4.70 -3.06 -9.59
C SER A 114 4.67 -1.68 -8.95
N ILE A 115 5.50 -0.79 -9.50
CA ILE A 115 5.59 0.60 -9.13
C ILE A 115 5.62 1.46 -10.37
N TYR A 116 4.92 2.59 -10.34
CA TYR A 116 4.90 3.58 -11.40
C TYR A 116 5.23 4.97 -10.84
N PRO A 117 6.06 5.77 -11.54
CA PRO A 117 6.69 5.45 -12.82
C PRO A 117 7.67 4.28 -12.69
N SER A 118 7.77 3.46 -13.74
CA SER A 118 8.67 2.31 -13.76
C SER A 118 10.09 2.67 -14.20
N ASP A 119 10.26 3.87 -14.78
CA ASP A 119 11.58 4.46 -15.06
C ASP A 119 12.36 4.73 -13.76
N LYS A 120 13.68 4.69 -13.87
CA LYS A 120 14.63 5.08 -12.83
C LYS A 120 15.21 6.47 -13.07
N MET A 121 14.91 7.13 -14.17
CA MET A 121 15.29 8.51 -14.46
C MET A 121 14.04 9.39 -14.40
N LEU A 122 13.88 10.16 -13.31
CA LEU A 122 12.63 10.86 -13.04
C LEU A 122 12.85 12.38 -12.95
N PRO A 123 11.89 13.21 -13.40
CA PRO A 123 12.04 14.65 -13.31
C PRO A 123 12.07 15.13 -11.85
N ALA A 124 12.78 16.23 -11.60
CA ALA A 124 12.91 16.78 -10.24
C ALA A 124 11.57 17.20 -9.61
N ASN A 125 10.55 17.40 -10.44
CA ASN A 125 9.20 17.77 -10.06
C ASN A 125 8.16 16.64 -10.23
N LEU A 126 8.60 15.38 -10.18
CA LEU A 126 7.71 14.22 -10.13
C LEU A 126 6.58 14.43 -9.13
N LEU A 127 5.34 14.23 -9.57
CA LEU A 127 4.17 14.56 -8.77
C LEU A 127 3.58 13.36 -8.02
N LYS A 128 3.57 12.19 -8.65
CA LYS A 128 2.88 11.00 -8.12
C LYS A 128 3.72 9.74 -8.24
N TRP A 129 3.47 8.83 -7.31
CA TRP A 129 3.83 7.43 -7.42
C TRP A 129 2.58 6.56 -7.32
N TYR A 130 2.62 5.40 -7.96
CA TYR A 130 1.61 4.36 -7.84
C TYR A 130 2.28 3.07 -7.39
N VAL A 131 1.77 2.45 -6.34
CA VAL A 131 2.28 1.18 -5.82
C VAL A 131 1.19 0.14 -5.94
N ARG A 132 1.42 -0.87 -6.77
CA ARG A 132 0.52 -2.02 -6.89
C ARG A 132 0.97 -3.12 -5.93
N PHE A 133 0.10 -3.50 -5.03
CA PHE A 133 0.28 -4.61 -4.11
C PHE A 133 -0.33 -5.91 -4.67
N SER A 134 0.19 -7.05 -4.23
CA SER A 134 -0.28 -8.38 -4.65
C SER A 134 -1.69 -8.74 -4.19
N LYS A 135 -2.19 -8.05 -3.17
CA LYS A 135 -3.49 -8.24 -2.55
C LYS A 135 -3.86 -6.98 -1.72
N PRO A 136 -5.09 -6.88 -1.19
CA PRO A 136 -5.54 -5.70 -0.45
C PRO A 136 -4.60 -5.31 0.71
N VAL A 137 -4.11 -4.07 0.68
CA VAL A 137 -3.23 -3.50 1.72
C VAL A 137 -4.04 -2.78 2.79
N ASN A 138 -3.60 -2.85 4.05
CA ASN A 138 -4.22 -2.08 5.12
C ASN A 138 -3.88 -0.58 4.96
N GLU A 139 -4.91 0.26 4.87
CA GLU A 139 -4.76 1.70 4.69
C GLU A 139 -4.32 2.45 5.96
N ALA A 140 -4.53 1.85 7.14
CA ALA A 140 -4.29 2.52 8.41
C ALA A 140 -2.81 2.90 8.56
N PHE A 141 -2.53 4.20 8.67
CA PHE A 141 -1.18 4.77 8.80
C PHE A 141 -0.24 4.32 7.66
N ILE A 142 -0.76 4.05 6.46
CA ILE A 142 0.03 3.49 5.36
C ILE A 142 1.24 4.36 4.99
N TYR A 143 1.10 5.69 5.05
CA TYR A 143 2.19 6.63 4.74
C TYR A 143 3.36 6.54 5.74
N ASP A 144 3.14 6.12 6.99
CA ASP A 144 4.21 5.95 7.98
C ASP A 144 5.16 4.79 7.62
N HIS A 145 4.70 3.91 6.73
CA HIS A 145 5.49 2.79 6.20
C HIS A 145 6.22 3.13 4.90
N ILE A 146 6.11 4.36 4.40
CA ILE A 146 6.67 4.80 3.12
C ILE A 146 7.68 5.92 3.36
N GLN A 147 8.91 5.72 2.89
CA GLN A 147 9.99 6.67 3.11
C GLN A 147 10.82 6.86 1.85
N PHE A 148 11.35 8.06 1.68
CA PHE A 148 12.38 8.34 0.69
C PHE A 148 13.69 8.61 1.43
N ILE A 149 14.78 7.95 1.02
CA ILE A 149 16.13 8.21 1.53
C ILE A 149 17.03 8.72 0.41
N ASN A 150 17.99 9.57 0.74
CA ASN A 150 19.02 10.02 -0.20
C ASN A 150 20.17 8.99 -0.31
N ALA A 151 21.13 9.24 -1.21
CA ALA A 151 22.32 8.38 -1.40
C ALA A 151 23.21 8.20 -0.16
N ARG A 152 23.09 9.04 0.87
CA ARG A 152 23.80 8.91 2.15
C ARG A 152 23.03 8.09 3.19
N GLY A 153 21.79 7.73 2.89
CA GLY A 153 20.87 7.05 3.81
C GLY A 153 20.02 7.99 4.67
N ASP A 154 20.10 9.31 4.46
CA ASP A 154 19.27 10.25 5.22
C ASP A 154 17.82 10.22 4.70
N THR A 155 16.84 10.08 5.61
CA THR A 155 15.42 10.19 5.29
C THR A 155 15.06 11.62 4.87
N LEU A 156 14.30 11.75 3.78
CA LEU A 156 13.77 13.04 3.35
C LEU A 156 12.69 13.53 4.31
N HIS A 157 12.74 14.82 4.64
CA HIS A 157 11.75 15.46 5.48
C HIS A 157 10.49 15.81 4.66
N ASN A 158 9.33 15.33 5.13
CA ASN A 158 7.99 15.55 4.58
C ASN A 158 7.94 15.56 3.03
N PRO A 159 8.35 14.45 2.36
CA PRO A 159 8.34 14.37 0.91
C PRO A 159 6.95 14.07 0.33
N ILE A 160 6.05 13.49 1.14
CA ILE A 160 4.73 13.00 0.74
C ILE A 160 3.64 13.94 1.31
N LEU A 161 2.58 14.16 0.55
CA LEU A 161 1.34 14.72 1.08
C LEU A 161 0.54 13.63 1.79
N HIS A 162 0.41 13.75 3.11
CA HIS A 162 -0.39 12.81 3.91
C HIS A 162 -1.87 13.17 3.76
N ILE A 163 -2.66 12.22 3.24
CA ILE A 163 -4.11 12.36 3.07
C ILE A 163 -4.76 11.46 4.13
N GLU A 164 -5.78 11.96 4.84
CA GLU A 164 -6.46 11.19 5.90
C GLU A 164 -7.00 9.85 5.41
N ASN A 165 -7.65 9.88 4.24
CA ASN A 165 -8.08 8.69 3.52
C ASN A 165 -7.06 8.41 2.41
N ALA A 166 -6.31 7.31 2.54
CA ALA A 166 -5.32 6.93 1.54
C ALA A 166 -6.00 6.75 0.17
N LEU A 167 -5.35 7.22 -0.88
CA LEU A 167 -5.87 7.12 -2.25
C LEU A 167 -5.63 5.71 -2.81
N LEU A 168 -6.45 4.76 -2.37
CA LEU A 168 -6.46 3.38 -2.83
C LEU A 168 -7.52 3.16 -3.91
N SER A 169 -7.25 2.25 -4.83
CA SER A 169 -8.28 1.71 -5.74
C SER A 169 -9.37 0.97 -4.94
N ASP A 170 -10.53 0.75 -5.55
CA ASP A 170 -11.67 0.04 -4.93
C ASP A 170 -11.31 -1.36 -4.37
N GLN A 171 -10.29 -2.00 -4.95
CA GLN A 171 -9.80 -3.31 -4.50
C GLN A 171 -8.71 -3.21 -3.42
N ASN A 172 -8.32 -2.01 -3.01
CA ASN A 172 -7.21 -1.71 -2.10
C ASN A 172 -5.87 -2.32 -2.54
N THR A 173 -5.65 -2.47 -3.85
CA THR A 173 -4.42 -3.05 -4.42
C THR A 173 -3.53 -2.04 -5.13
N LEU A 174 -4.00 -0.82 -5.39
CA LEU A 174 -3.21 0.23 -6.03
C LEU A 174 -3.27 1.49 -5.16
N LEU A 175 -2.14 1.86 -4.58
CA LEU A 175 -1.99 3.09 -3.79
C LEU A 175 -1.42 4.20 -4.67
N THR A 176 -2.06 5.37 -4.63
CA THR A 176 -1.52 6.62 -5.17
C THR A 176 -0.86 7.43 -4.06
N ILE A 177 0.40 7.82 -4.26
CA ILE A 177 1.20 8.62 -3.33
C ILE A 177 1.48 9.95 -4.01
N TRP A 178 1.05 11.04 -3.40
CA TRP A 178 1.39 12.38 -3.85
C TRP A 178 2.70 12.82 -3.22
N ILE A 179 3.67 13.19 -4.05
CA ILE A 179 4.82 13.98 -3.61
C ILE A 179 4.30 15.38 -3.33
N ASP A 180 4.72 15.99 -2.21
CA ASP A 180 4.18 17.27 -1.72
C ASP A 180 3.98 18.28 -2.87
N PRO A 181 2.71 18.52 -3.29
CA PRO A 181 2.42 19.36 -4.45
C PRO A 181 2.88 20.81 -4.24
N GLY A 182 2.86 21.27 -2.99
CA GLY A 182 3.32 22.59 -2.58
C GLY A 182 4.82 22.81 -2.80
N ARG A 183 5.57 21.71 -2.91
CA ARG A 183 7.01 21.72 -3.20
C ARG A 183 7.35 21.46 -4.67
N GLN A 184 6.37 21.12 -5.52
CA GLN A 184 6.59 20.97 -6.98
C GLN A 184 6.39 22.27 -7.75
N LYS A 185 5.55 23.17 -7.21
CA LYS A 185 5.30 24.50 -7.75
C LYS A 185 6.31 25.51 -7.21
N ARG A 186 6.96 26.28 -8.10
CA ARG A 186 8.07 27.19 -7.74
C ARG A 186 7.61 28.33 -6.83
N ASP A 187 6.40 28.85 -7.06
CA ASP A 187 5.92 30.08 -6.42
C ASP A 187 5.14 29.82 -5.11
N LEU A 188 5.04 28.57 -4.67
CA LEU A 188 4.33 28.23 -3.44
C LEU A 188 5.25 28.28 -2.22
N SER A 189 4.67 28.73 -1.09
CA SER A 189 5.38 28.87 0.19
C SER A 189 6.17 27.63 0.64
N PRO A 190 5.67 26.38 0.48
CA PRO A 190 6.45 25.20 0.84
C PRO A 190 7.73 25.04 0.02
N ASN A 191 7.70 25.27 -1.31
CA ASN A 191 8.91 25.26 -2.14
C ASN A 191 9.90 26.36 -1.72
N ILE A 192 9.42 27.58 -1.50
CA ILE A 192 10.29 28.70 -1.10
C ILE A 192 11.00 28.41 0.23
N LYS A 193 10.32 27.78 1.19
CA LYS A 193 10.86 27.49 2.53
C LYS A 193 11.71 26.23 2.61
N LEU A 194 11.31 25.15 1.92
CA LEU A 194 11.91 23.81 2.06
C LEU A 194 12.64 23.34 0.79
N GLY A 195 12.47 24.04 -0.33
CA GLY A 195 12.92 23.64 -1.66
C GLY A 195 12.10 22.48 -2.24
N ALA A 196 12.48 22.07 -3.45
CA ALA A 196 11.96 20.87 -4.09
C ALA A 196 12.22 19.61 -3.23
N VAL A 197 11.33 18.63 -3.34
CA VAL A 197 11.51 17.32 -2.66
C VAL A 197 12.74 16.62 -3.19
N PHE A 198 12.86 16.56 -4.51
CA PHE A 198 13.94 15.91 -5.22
C PHE A 198 14.87 16.96 -5.86
N LYS A 199 16.17 16.71 -5.78
CA LYS A 199 17.19 17.59 -6.36
C LYS A 199 17.80 16.92 -7.59
N LYS A 200 17.94 17.69 -8.68
CA LYS A 200 18.62 17.30 -9.92
C LYS A 200 19.99 16.67 -9.64
N ASN A 201 20.33 15.64 -10.41
CA ASN A 201 21.59 14.89 -10.37
C ASN A 201 21.86 14.13 -9.05
N ASN A 202 20.84 13.94 -8.22
CA ASN A 202 20.92 13.08 -7.03
C ASN A 202 20.16 11.77 -7.24
N SER A 203 20.52 10.76 -6.46
CA SER A 203 19.84 9.48 -6.37
C SER A 203 19.09 9.33 -5.05
N TYR A 204 17.96 8.65 -5.09
CA TYR A 204 17.10 8.37 -3.93
C TYR A 204 16.62 6.92 -3.97
N THR A 205 16.16 6.44 -2.81
CA THR A 205 15.47 5.15 -2.69
C THR A 205 14.11 5.37 -2.05
N LEU A 206 13.05 4.92 -2.71
CA LEU A 206 11.75 4.70 -2.09
C LEU A 206 11.79 3.39 -1.32
N ILE A 207 11.41 3.43 -0.05
CA ILE A 207 11.33 2.28 0.84
C ILE A 207 9.88 2.10 1.28
N ILE A 208 9.35 0.89 1.08
CA ILE A 208 8.12 0.44 1.72
C ILE A 208 8.51 -0.58 2.79
N SER A 209 8.20 -0.25 4.03
CA SER A 209 8.59 -1.00 5.21
C SER A 209 7.94 -2.37 5.25
N LYS A 210 8.70 -3.39 5.64
CA LYS A 210 8.16 -4.73 5.91
C LYS A 210 7.07 -4.75 6.98
N LYS A 211 7.00 -3.68 7.80
CA LYS A 211 5.96 -3.52 8.83
C LYS A 211 4.59 -3.19 8.24
N LEU A 212 4.51 -2.80 6.97
CA LEU A 212 3.24 -2.60 6.27
C LEU A 212 2.47 -3.93 6.24
N LYS A 213 1.17 -3.84 6.53
CA LYS A 213 0.30 -5.01 6.70
C LYS A 213 -0.73 -5.11 5.58
N ASP A 214 -1.16 -6.34 5.30
CA ASP A 214 -2.38 -6.57 4.53
C ASP A 214 -3.65 -6.36 5.38
N HIS A 215 -4.82 -6.48 4.74
CA HIS A 215 -6.12 -6.40 5.40
C HIS A 215 -6.30 -7.40 6.55
N GLN A 216 -5.58 -8.52 6.54
CA GLN A 216 -5.61 -9.52 7.62
C GLN A 216 -4.68 -9.15 8.79
N GLY A 217 -3.93 -8.05 8.67
CA GLY A 217 -3.00 -7.57 9.70
C GLY A 217 -1.62 -8.24 9.66
N ILE A 218 -1.33 -9.03 8.63
CA ILE A 218 -0.06 -9.72 8.47
C ILE A 218 0.95 -8.80 7.77
N PRO A 219 2.14 -8.61 8.34
CA PRO A 219 3.18 -7.77 7.74
C PRO A 219 3.79 -8.42 6.49
N MET A 220 4.35 -7.59 5.61
CA MET A 220 5.23 -8.04 4.54
C MET A 220 6.47 -8.77 5.12
N GLN A 221 7.09 -9.64 4.33
CA GLN A 221 8.27 -10.40 4.79
C GLN A 221 9.57 -9.58 4.78
N GLN A 222 9.67 -8.60 3.86
CA GLN A 222 10.86 -7.79 3.67
C GLN A 222 10.51 -6.38 3.20
N ASN A 223 11.47 -5.45 3.36
CA ASN A 223 11.32 -4.11 2.83
C ASN A 223 11.34 -4.19 1.31
N PHE A 224 10.47 -3.42 0.65
CA PHE A 224 10.60 -3.14 -0.77
C PHE A 224 11.44 -1.88 -0.94
N ASN A 225 12.42 -1.91 -1.85
CA ASN A 225 13.31 -0.79 -2.12
C ASN A 225 13.33 -0.52 -3.63
N HIS A 226 13.11 0.72 -4.03
CA HIS A 226 13.15 1.15 -5.42
C HIS A 226 14.07 2.36 -5.56
N GLN A 227 15.18 2.18 -6.28
CA GLN A 227 16.20 3.21 -6.50
C GLN A 227 15.97 3.95 -7.82
N PHE A 228 16.10 5.27 -7.78
CA PHE A 228 15.93 6.16 -8.93
C PHE A 228 16.86 7.38 -8.85
N ASN A 229 17.07 8.03 -9.98
CA ASN A 229 17.88 9.22 -10.19
C ASN A 229 17.02 10.36 -10.71
N ILE A 230 17.45 11.59 -10.43
CA ILE A 230 16.68 12.78 -10.73
C ILE A 230 17.30 13.58 -11.87
N THR A 231 16.50 13.83 -12.91
CA THR A 231 16.82 14.67 -14.07
C THR A 231 16.37 16.12 -13.84
N GLU A 232 16.33 16.93 -14.90
CA GLU A 232 15.77 18.27 -14.83
C GLU A 232 14.28 18.25 -14.49
N ALA A 233 13.76 19.36 -13.96
CA ALA A 233 12.32 19.48 -13.80
C ALA A 233 11.67 19.57 -15.18
N ASP A 234 10.62 18.79 -15.39
CA ASP A 234 9.80 18.90 -16.58
C ASP A 234 8.82 20.08 -16.43
N ARG A 235 8.82 20.91 -17.47
CA ARG A 235 8.04 22.15 -17.58
C ARG A 235 7.46 22.30 -18.98
N ILE A 236 7.44 21.21 -19.74
CA ILE A 236 6.82 21.12 -21.06
C ILE A 236 5.51 20.37 -20.87
N GLN A 237 4.52 20.66 -21.71
CA GLN A 237 3.24 19.98 -21.70
C GLN A 237 3.27 18.81 -22.68
N PRO A 238 2.66 17.66 -22.34
CA PRO A 238 2.47 16.58 -23.29
C PRO A 238 1.63 17.03 -24.48
N ASN A 239 2.08 16.68 -25.69
CA ASN A 239 1.41 17.08 -26.92
C ASN A 239 1.15 15.89 -27.86
N ILE A 240 -0.12 15.53 -27.99
CA ILE A 240 -0.57 14.41 -28.82
C ILE A 240 -0.25 14.56 -30.31
N ASP A 241 -0.01 15.78 -30.79
CA ASP A 241 0.31 16.02 -32.20
C ASP A 241 1.68 15.42 -32.59
N PHE A 242 2.54 15.14 -31.60
CA PHE A 242 3.83 14.48 -31.80
C PHE A 242 3.77 12.96 -31.61
N TRP A 243 2.64 12.42 -31.15
CA TRP A 243 2.52 11.00 -30.86
C TRP A 243 2.46 10.16 -32.14
N LYS A 244 3.22 9.07 -32.16
CA LYS A 244 3.36 8.21 -33.35
C LYS A 244 2.52 6.96 -33.19
N ILE A 245 1.54 6.82 -34.09
CA ILE A 245 0.65 5.67 -34.14
C ILE A 245 1.16 4.60 -35.10
N GLN A 246 1.20 3.36 -34.63
CA GLN A 246 1.41 2.18 -35.46
C GLN A 246 0.10 1.42 -35.57
N THR A 247 -0.51 1.48 -36.75
CA THR A 247 -1.83 0.89 -37.00
C THR A 247 -1.74 -0.61 -37.25
N PRO A 248 -2.65 -1.42 -36.68
CA PRO A 248 -2.70 -2.85 -36.96
C PRO A 248 -3.26 -3.11 -38.37
N LYS A 249 -3.10 -4.34 -38.85
CA LYS A 249 -3.64 -4.79 -40.15
C LYS A 249 -5.10 -5.23 -40.01
N ALA A 250 -5.89 -5.06 -41.07
CA ALA A 250 -7.20 -5.69 -41.14
C ALA A 250 -7.10 -7.22 -41.00
N ASP A 251 -8.19 -7.82 -40.52
CA ASP A 251 -8.32 -9.26 -40.32
C ASP A 251 -7.24 -9.86 -39.41
N SER A 252 -6.71 -9.05 -38.50
CA SER A 252 -5.73 -9.45 -37.48
C SER A 252 -6.17 -9.13 -36.06
N LYS A 253 -5.53 -9.75 -35.07
CA LYS A 253 -5.60 -9.36 -33.65
C LYS A 253 -4.32 -8.64 -33.19
N ALA A 254 -3.61 -8.00 -34.11
CA ALA A 254 -2.38 -7.28 -33.77
C ALA A 254 -2.69 -6.09 -32.86
N ASP A 255 -1.76 -5.74 -31.97
CA ASP A 255 -1.93 -4.59 -31.10
C ASP A 255 -1.89 -3.27 -31.89
N LEU A 256 -2.64 -2.28 -31.40
CA LEU A 256 -2.48 -0.87 -31.78
C LEU A 256 -1.48 -0.22 -30.82
N ILE A 257 -0.48 0.47 -31.35
CA ILE A 257 0.62 1.06 -30.56
C ILE A 257 0.68 2.57 -30.77
N ILE A 258 0.86 3.32 -29.68
CA ILE A 258 1.04 4.78 -29.71
C ILE A 258 2.28 5.13 -28.88
N ASN A 259 3.30 5.70 -29.51
CA ASN A 259 4.46 6.23 -28.81
C ASN A 259 4.22 7.70 -28.45
N CYS A 260 4.36 8.03 -27.16
CA CYS A 260 3.99 9.33 -26.59
C CYS A 260 5.16 10.33 -26.52
N GLU A 261 6.36 9.94 -26.96
CA GLU A 261 7.63 10.69 -26.88
C GLU A 261 8.14 10.97 -25.44
N GLU A 262 7.32 10.76 -24.42
CA GLU A 262 7.64 10.91 -22.99
C GLU A 262 6.84 9.93 -22.13
N SER A 263 7.26 9.74 -20.87
CA SER A 263 6.53 8.97 -19.87
C SER A 263 5.29 9.71 -19.37
N LEU A 264 4.14 9.05 -19.39
CA LEU A 264 2.89 9.60 -18.88
C LEU A 264 2.57 9.12 -17.46
N ASP A 265 1.71 9.88 -16.78
CA ASP A 265 1.15 9.51 -15.48
C ASP A 265 0.26 8.26 -15.61
N TYR A 266 0.61 7.20 -14.87
CA TYR A 266 -0.03 5.89 -14.99
C TYR A 266 -1.54 5.92 -14.72
N GLY A 267 -1.96 6.66 -13.68
CA GLY A 267 -3.36 6.69 -13.24
C GLY A 267 -4.26 7.42 -14.22
N SER A 268 -3.93 8.67 -14.54
CA SER A 268 -4.73 9.48 -15.46
C SER A 268 -4.78 8.91 -16.89
N SER A 269 -3.69 8.27 -17.33
CA SER A 269 -3.56 7.74 -18.69
C SER A 269 -4.50 6.58 -19.00
N LEU A 270 -4.64 5.60 -18.11
CA LEU A 270 -5.45 4.41 -18.39
C LEU A 270 -6.96 4.67 -18.32
N GLU A 271 -7.38 5.65 -17.53
CA GLU A 271 -8.78 6.06 -17.43
C GLU A 271 -9.17 7.09 -18.51
N GLY A 272 -8.19 7.82 -19.04
CA GLY A 272 -8.40 8.92 -19.97
C GLY A 272 -8.40 8.56 -21.45
N VAL A 273 -8.40 7.29 -21.86
CA VAL A 273 -8.29 6.91 -23.28
C VAL A 273 -9.47 6.06 -23.77
N LEU A 274 -10.02 6.43 -24.94
CA LEU A 274 -11.16 5.74 -25.56
C LEU A 274 -10.91 5.52 -27.05
N LEU A 275 -11.08 4.28 -27.53
CA LEU A 275 -11.04 3.93 -28.95
C LEU A 275 -12.45 3.70 -29.49
N THR A 276 -12.81 4.40 -30.57
CA THR A 276 -14.08 4.25 -31.27
C THR A 276 -13.88 3.93 -32.75
N ASN A 277 -14.86 3.25 -33.34
CA ASN A 277 -14.90 2.95 -34.78
C ASN A 277 -15.69 4.03 -35.56
N SER A 278 -15.90 3.81 -36.86
CA SER A 278 -16.55 4.78 -37.76
C SER A 278 -18.02 5.08 -37.45
N ILE A 279 -18.68 4.27 -36.63
CA ILE A 279 -20.06 4.50 -36.17
C ILE A 279 -20.10 4.97 -34.70
N GLU A 280 -18.97 5.46 -34.18
CA GLU A 280 -18.77 5.88 -32.79
C GLU A 280 -18.98 4.78 -31.75
N GLY A 281 -19.00 3.52 -32.17
CA GLY A 281 -19.01 2.38 -31.26
C GLY A 281 -17.65 2.17 -30.63
N THR A 282 -17.61 2.05 -29.29
CA THR A 282 -16.39 1.67 -28.56
C THR A 282 -15.86 0.33 -29.07
N VAL A 283 -14.56 0.28 -29.37
CA VAL A 283 -13.90 -0.96 -29.76
C VAL A 283 -13.54 -1.74 -28.49
N PRO A 284 -14.02 -2.99 -28.32
CA PRO A 284 -13.71 -3.78 -27.13
C PRO A 284 -12.24 -4.22 -27.13
N GLY A 285 -11.58 -4.05 -26.00
CA GLY A 285 -10.18 -4.41 -25.81
C GLY A 285 -9.63 -3.84 -24.51
N ASN A 286 -8.32 -3.98 -24.32
CA ASN A 286 -7.65 -3.54 -23.11
C ASN A 286 -6.49 -2.60 -23.45
N TRP A 287 -6.45 -1.46 -22.78
CA TRP A 287 -5.31 -0.55 -22.81
C TRP A 287 -4.27 -0.94 -21.77
N LYS A 288 -3.00 -0.77 -22.13
CA LYS A 288 -1.85 -0.87 -21.23
C LYS A 288 -0.84 0.20 -21.58
N LEU A 289 -0.07 0.58 -20.58
CA LEU A 289 1.15 1.35 -20.74
C LEU A 289 2.34 0.41 -20.63
N ILE A 290 3.30 0.56 -21.55
CA ILE A 290 4.58 -0.15 -21.55
C ILE A 290 5.72 0.85 -21.75
N ASP A 291 6.96 0.34 -21.72
CA ASP A 291 8.17 1.11 -21.99
C ASP A 291 8.24 2.38 -21.14
N HIS A 292 8.25 2.19 -19.82
CA HIS A 292 8.29 3.29 -18.86
C HIS A 292 7.11 4.27 -19.01
N GLU A 293 5.93 3.72 -19.26
CA GLU A 293 4.70 4.49 -19.45
C GLU A 293 4.76 5.49 -20.62
N SER A 294 5.67 5.28 -21.58
CA SER A 294 5.79 6.13 -22.77
C SER A 294 5.07 5.58 -24.00
N VAL A 295 4.56 4.35 -23.92
CA VAL A 295 3.87 3.70 -25.04
C VAL A 295 2.52 3.14 -24.59
N PHE A 296 1.44 3.63 -25.22
CA PHE A 296 0.14 2.97 -25.12
C PHE A 296 0.09 1.76 -26.06
N VAL A 297 -0.46 0.67 -25.55
CA VAL A 297 -0.79 -0.54 -26.30
C VAL A 297 -2.25 -0.87 -26.08
N PHE A 298 -2.99 -1.02 -27.17
CA PHE A 298 -4.35 -1.55 -27.14
C PHE A 298 -4.40 -2.93 -27.77
N THR A 299 -4.74 -3.93 -26.96
CA THR A 299 -5.00 -5.29 -27.43
C THR A 299 -6.50 -5.46 -27.66
N PRO A 300 -6.93 -5.69 -28.92
CA PRO A 300 -8.36 -5.82 -29.23
C PRO A 300 -8.91 -7.16 -28.73
N ALA A 301 -10.18 -7.18 -28.31
CA ALA A 301 -10.87 -8.44 -28.00
C ALA A 301 -11.16 -9.24 -29.28
N ASP A 302 -11.54 -8.53 -30.33
CA ASP A 302 -11.94 -9.06 -31.63
C ASP A 302 -10.93 -8.72 -32.72
N THR A 303 -11.05 -9.41 -33.85
CA THR A 303 -10.25 -9.13 -35.04
C THR A 303 -10.60 -7.75 -35.63
N TRP A 304 -9.58 -6.97 -36.01
CA TRP A 304 -9.76 -5.67 -36.64
C TRP A 304 -10.50 -5.76 -37.97
N ARG A 305 -11.44 -4.82 -38.18
CA ARG A 305 -12.10 -4.62 -39.48
C ARG A 305 -11.46 -3.44 -40.20
N SER A 306 -11.36 -3.49 -41.52
CA SER A 306 -10.99 -2.32 -42.32
C SER A 306 -12.00 -1.18 -42.06
N GLY A 307 -11.50 0.04 -41.91
CA GLY A 307 -12.34 1.18 -41.57
C GLY A 307 -11.58 2.32 -40.88
N ARG A 308 -12.31 3.40 -40.60
CA ARG A 308 -11.82 4.55 -39.86
C ARG A 308 -12.04 4.34 -38.36
N TYR A 309 -11.05 4.72 -37.58
CA TYR A 309 -11.06 4.67 -36.12
C TYR A 309 -10.58 6.00 -35.55
N THR A 310 -11.02 6.30 -34.33
CA THR A 310 -10.64 7.51 -33.60
C THR A 310 -10.27 7.14 -32.17
N ILE A 311 -9.13 7.66 -31.72
CA ILE A 311 -8.69 7.59 -30.33
C ILE A 311 -8.98 8.95 -29.73
N SER A 312 -9.71 8.99 -28.62
CA SER A 312 -9.98 10.20 -27.85
C SER A 312 -9.23 10.13 -26.53
N PHE A 313 -8.59 11.23 -26.17
CA PHE A 313 -7.85 11.41 -24.93
C PHE A 313 -8.55 12.44 -24.05
N ASP A 314 -8.70 12.12 -22.77
CA ASP A 314 -9.14 13.08 -21.76
C ASP A 314 -8.05 14.14 -21.60
N LYS A 315 -8.48 15.40 -21.54
CA LYS A 315 -7.59 16.54 -21.38
C LYS A 315 -6.76 16.51 -20.09
N ASN A 316 -7.20 15.71 -19.11
CA ASN A 316 -6.57 15.53 -17.81
C ASN A 316 -5.52 14.41 -17.79
N ILE A 317 -5.23 13.74 -18.92
CA ILE A 317 -4.03 12.90 -19.01
C ILE A 317 -2.81 13.78 -18.72
N GLU A 318 -2.00 13.33 -17.77
CA GLU A 318 -0.83 14.04 -17.25
C GLU A 318 0.47 13.35 -17.67
N ASP A 319 1.57 14.12 -17.69
CA ASP A 319 2.93 13.61 -17.63
C ASP A 319 3.36 13.32 -16.17
N LEU A 320 4.60 12.87 -15.96
CA LEU A 320 5.14 12.60 -14.61
C LEU A 320 5.19 13.84 -13.70
N ALA A 321 5.21 15.03 -14.28
CA ALA A 321 5.25 16.32 -13.60
C ALA A 321 3.87 16.89 -13.26
N GLY A 322 2.80 16.23 -13.69
CA GLY A 322 1.41 16.67 -13.55
C GLY A 322 0.98 17.71 -14.58
N ASN A 323 1.77 17.97 -15.62
CA ASN A 323 1.32 18.80 -16.73
C ASN A 323 0.32 17.96 -17.54
N ASN A 324 -0.87 18.51 -17.78
CA ASN A 324 -1.89 17.83 -18.57
C ASN A 324 -1.95 18.40 -19.99
N LEU A 325 -2.77 17.81 -20.86
CA LEU A 325 -2.89 18.22 -22.27
C LEU A 325 -3.39 19.67 -22.45
N GLU A 326 -3.97 20.31 -21.43
CA GLU A 326 -4.47 21.70 -21.46
C GLU A 326 -3.55 22.72 -20.79
N ARG A 327 -2.84 22.36 -19.71
CA ARG A 327 -2.01 23.30 -18.95
C ARG A 327 -0.83 22.64 -18.23
N LEU A 328 0.17 23.47 -17.92
CA LEU A 328 1.26 23.12 -16.99
C LEU A 328 0.75 23.04 -15.55
N PHE A 329 1.32 22.12 -14.77
CA PHE A 329 1.05 22.03 -13.34
C PHE A 329 1.55 23.28 -12.61
N ASP A 330 2.78 23.69 -12.91
CA ASP A 330 3.49 24.84 -12.35
C ASP A 330 3.14 26.15 -13.09
N SER A 331 1.85 26.39 -13.27
CA SER A 331 1.28 27.64 -13.79
C SER A 331 0.57 28.42 -12.69
N ASP A 332 0.68 29.75 -12.77
CA ASP A 332 0.08 30.66 -11.80
C ASP A 332 -1.44 30.74 -12.00
N ILE A 333 -2.23 30.59 -10.93
CA ILE A 333 -3.70 30.51 -10.99
C ILE A 333 -4.31 31.82 -11.51
N THR A 334 -3.57 32.92 -11.39
CA THR A 334 -4.00 34.27 -11.79
C THR A 334 -3.87 34.56 -13.28
N ASN A 335 -3.10 33.75 -14.02
CA ASN A 335 -3.01 33.83 -15.48
C ASN A 335 -4.17 33.08 -16.13
N HIS A 336 -5.40 33.56 -15.89
CA HIS A 336 -6.51 33.34 -16.80
C HIS A 336 -6.29 34.18 -18.06
N ALA A 337 -5.27 33.83 -18.85
CA ALA A 337 -5.27 34.20 -20.24
C ALA A 337 -6.55 33.60 -20.84
N ASN A 338 -7.43 34.46 -21.35
CA ASN A 338 -8.60 34.11 -22.13
C ASN A 338 -8.22 33.12 -23.24
N THR A 339 -8.26 31.82 -22.99
CA THR A 339 -8.32 30.80 -24.03
C THR A 339 -9.78 30.68 -24.41
N GLY A 340 -10.19 31.51 -25.37
CA GLY A 340 -11.56 31.52 -25.87
C GLY A 340 -12.05 30.14 -26.27
N LEU A 341 -13.24 29.78 -25.78
CA LEU A 341 -14.39 29.11 -26.43
C LEU A 341 -14.20 28.16 -27.65
N ASN A 342 -13.02 27.59 -27.88
CA ASN A 342 -12.83 26.42 -28.72
C ASN A 342 -12.33 25.30 -27.83
N LYS A 343 -13.24 24.38 -27.49
CA LYS A 343 -12.92 23.16 -26.76
C LYS A 343 -12.00 22.32 -27.66
N LYS A 344 -10.67 22.45 -27.48
CA LYS A 344 -9.69 21.64 -28.22
C LYS A 344 -10.01 20.16 -27.95
N GLU A 345 -10.26 19.41 -29.01
CA GLU A 345 -10.44 17.96 -28.90
C GLU A 345 -9.07 17.29 -29.00
N TYR A 346 -8.78 16.38 -28.07
CA TYR A 346 -7.54 15.60 -28.08
C TYR A 346 -7.82 14.25 -28.74
N LYS A 347 -7.73 14.20 -30.07
CA LYS A 347 -8.07 13.02 -30.87
C LYS A 347 -7.01 12.67 -31.90
N ILE A 348 -6.77 11.37 -32.09
CA ILE A 348 -5.97 10.83 -33.18
C ILE A 348 -6.87 9.94 -34.05
N ALA A 349 -7.03 10.30 -35.33
CA ALA A 349 -7.78 9.52 -36.30
C ALA A 349 -6.85 8.68 -37.18
N PHE A 350 -7.21 7.43 -37.44
CA PHE A 350 -6.44 6.54 -38.31
C PHE A 350 -7.35 5.61 -39.11
N THR A 351 -6.78 4.92 -40.10
CA THR A 351 -7.51 3.98 -40.96
C THR A 351 -6.79 2.65 -40.98
N ILE A 352 -7.53 1.58 -40.72
CA ILE A 352 -7.08 0.21 -40.97
C ILE A 352 -7.53 -0.17 -42.37
N ARG A 353 -6.60 -0.70 -43.17
CA ARG A 353 -6.86 -1.18 -44.53
C ARG A 353 -6.81 -2.68 -44.58
#